data_AF-A0A261VZZ8-F1
#
_entry.id   AF-A0A261VZZ8-F1
#
_cell.length_a   1.000
_cell.length_b   1.000
_cell.length_c   1.000
_cell.angle_alpha   90.00
_cell.angle_beta   90.00
_cell.angle_gamma   90.00
#
_symmetry.space_group_name_H-M   'P 1'
#
loop_
_entity.id
_entity.type
_entity.pdbx_description
1 polymer ?
#
loop_
_entity_poly.entity_id
_entity_poly.type
_entity_poly.pdbx_seq_one_letter_code
_entity_poly.pdbx_strand_id
1 'polypeptide(L)'
;MDSTGTCWQDSPHGYGVVSRCLHWGMATLFAWQFVGAILHAWDREAAVTRWFWSSHGSLGAMLLVLALLRGIWGLANSRRRPPADPNIWGRLSSAGHLALYALMVIVPFVAMLRTYGRGKGFAVFGVPVLEASGQEIPSLMAVGNALHGWTGWLMLALIAGHVVMVAVHQYVWRDGVAGRFSRTRRTARPRRWRCRWPPGSGRCRPPAIRSRGARAGAPASVREPSSWLFRGAGACRAPGSCGCLAAGSNSRWRRNQPHSRARSTR
;
A
#
# COMPACT_ATOMS: atom_id res chain seq x y z
N MET A 1 12.52 19.96 9.23
CA MET A 1 12.90 18.60 8.79
C MET A 1 11.83 18.12 7.81
N ASP A 2 12.01 18.44 6.53
CA ASP A 2 11.01 18.17 5.51
C ASP A 2 11.02 16.69 5.16
N SER A 3 9.97 15.99 5.60
CA SER A 3 9.77 14.56 5.34
C SER A 3 9.40 14.33 3.88
N THR A 4 10.40 14.39 2.99
CA THR A 4 10.31 13.94 1.60
C THR A 4 10.34 12.42 1.56
N GLY A 5 9.26 11.78 2.00
CA GLY A 5 9.09 10.33 1.84
C GLY A 5 9.15 9.94 0.37
N THR A 6 10.05 9.02 0.01
CA THR A 6 10.11 8.44 -1.34
C THR A 6 8.83 7.68 -1.63
N CYS A 7 8.40 7.62 -2.90
CA CYS A 7 7.14 6.97 -3.29
C CYS A 7 7.04 5.47 -2.92
N TRP A 8 8.19 4.84 -2.66
CA TRP A 8 8.31 3.44 -2.27
C TRP A 8 8.00 3.19 -0.78
N GLN A 9 8.21 4.17 0.09
CA GLN A 9 8.05 4.06 1.56
C GLN A 9 6.70 4.57 2.05
N ASP A 10 6.29 4.15 3.25
CA ASP A 10 5.04 4.61 3.87
C ASP A 10 5.15 6.05 4.38
N SER A 11 4.00 6.72 4.51
CA SER A 11 3.88 8.05 5.10
C SER A 11 2.63 8.16 5.98
N PRO A 12 2.53 9.20 6.82
CA PRO A 12 1.35 9.42 7.66
C PRO A 12 0.04 9.62 6.87
N HIS A 13 0.14 9.85 5.56
CA HIS A 13 -1.01 10.11 4.69
C HIS A 13 -1.34 8.93 3.77
N GLY A 14 -0.53 7.87 3.73
CA GLY A 14 -0.79 6.72 2.88
C GLY A 14 0.39 5.74 2.74
N TYR A 15 0.10 4.58 2.18
CA TYR A 15 1.08 3.51 2.02
C TYR A 15 1.91 3.67 0.74
N GLY A 16 3.20 3.36 0.85
CA GLY A 16 4.15 3.36 -0.27
C GLY A 16 3.81 2.28 -1.30
N VAL A 17 4.47 2.34 -2.47
CA VAL A 17 4.29 1.34 -3.53
C VAL A 17 4.58 -0.09 -3.02
N VAL A 18 5.65 -0.28 -2.23
CA VAL A 18 6.04 -1.61 -1.71
C VAL A 18 4.95 -2.20 -0.83
N SER A 19 4.44 -1.43 0.13
CA SER A 19 3.36 -1.86 1.04
C SER A 19 2.09 -2.25 0.29
N ARG A 20 1.75 -1.50 -0.78
CA ARG A 20 0.58 -1.75 -1.61
C ARG A 20 0.76 -3.00 -2.48
N CYS A 21 1.92 -3.17 -3.13
CA CYS A 21 2.22 -4.36 -3.93
C CYS A 21 2.20 -5.63 -3.07
N LEU A 22 2.87 -5.61 -1.91
CA LEU A 22 2.83 -6.74 -0.97
C LEU A 22 1.40 -7.05 -0.52
N HIS A 23 0.61 -6.03 -0.19
CA HIS A 23 -0.78 -6.24 0.25
C HIS A 23 -1.66 -6.87 -0.83
N TRP A 24 -1.72 -6.24 -2.01
CA TRP A 24 -2.61 -6.68 -3.08
C TRP A 24 -2.16 -8.00 -3.72
N GLY A 25 -0.84 -8.23 -3.80
CA GLY A 25 -0.29 -9.52 -4.20
C GLY A 25 -0.74 -10.62 -3.24
N MET A 26 -0.55 -10.43 -1.93
CA MET A 26 -1.01 -11.40 -0.93
C MET A 26 -2.53 -11.57 -0.93
N ALA A 27 -3.31 -10.48 -1.05
CA ALA A 27 -4.76 -10.56 -1.10
C ALA A 27 -5.27 -11.42 -2.26
N THR A 28 -4.63 -11.29 -3.44
CA THR A 28 -4.93 -12.13 -4.62
C THR A 28 -4.60 -13.60 -4.36
N LEU A 29 -3.44 -13.88 -3.75
CA LEU A 29 -3.04 -15.23 -3.41
C LEU A 29 -3.93 -15.87 -2.33
N PHE A 30 -4.36 -15.10 -1.32
CA PHE A 30 -5.33 -15.58 -0.34
C PHE A 30 -6.69 -15.88 -0.99
N ALA A 31 -7.17 -15.01 -1.89
CA ALA A 31 -8.40 -15.27 -2.63
C ALA A 31 -8.30 -16.58 -3.42
N TRP A 32 -7.19 -16.81 -4.12
CA TRP A 32 -6.92 -18.07 -4.81
C TRP A 32 -6.97 -19.27 -3.86
N GLN A 33 -6.30 -19.18 -2.71
CA GLN A 33 -6.27 -20.26 -1.73
C GLN A 33 -7.64 -20.60 -1.15
N PHE A 34 -8.44 -19.59 -0.81
CA PHE A 34 -9.75 -19.82 -0.23
C PHE A 34 -10.78 -20.25 -1.27
N VAL A 35 -10.69 -19.80 -2.52
CA VAL A 35 -11.47 -20.38 -3.62
C VAL A 35 -11.15 -21.87 -3.74
N GLY A 36 -9.87 -22.24 -3.79
CA GLY A 36 -9.46 -23.65 -3.82
C GLY A 36 -9.95 -24.45 -2.61
N ALA A 37 -9.90 -23.88 -1.40
CA ALA A 37 -10.36 -24.53 -0.18
C ALA A 37 -11.88 -24.73 -0.12
N ILE A 38 -12.66 -23.73 -0.56
CA ILE A 38 -14.12 -23.84 -0.64
C ILE A 38 -14.52 -24.89 -1.66
N LEU A 39 -13.91 -24.88 -2.85
CA LEU A 39 -14.15 -25.88 -3.89
C LEU A 39 -13.79 -27.28 -3.39
N HIS A 40 -12.65 -27.45 -2.72
CA HIS A 40 -12.22 -28.73 -2.15
C HIS A 40 -13.10 -29.21 -0.99
N ALA A 41 -13.75 -28.31 -0.25
CA ALA A 41 -14.73 -28.68 0.77
C ALA A 41 -16.06 -29.15 0.15
N TRP A 42 -16.41 -28.64 -1.03
CA TRP A 42 -17.65 -28.96 -1.74
C TRP A 42 -17.53 -30.22 -2.60
N ASP A 43 -16.55 -30.27 -3.50
CA ASP A 43 -16.30 -31.39 -4.41
C ASP A 43 -14.80 -31.47 -4.74
N ARG A 44 -14.17 -32.57 -4.29
CA ARG A 44 -12.73 -32.81 -4.47
C ARG A 44 -12.36 -33.27 -5.87
N GLU A 45 -13.29 -33.91 -6.58
CA GLU A 45 -13.02 -34.58 -7.84
C GLU A 45 -13.23 -33.67 -9.05
N ALA A 46 -13.97 -32.57 -8.88
CA ALA A 46 -14.14 -31.57 -9.91
C ALA A 46 -12.81 -31.07 -10.49
N ALA A 47 -12.73 -30.98 -11.82
CA ALA A 47 -11.54 -30.50 -12.52
C ALA A 47 -11.11 -29.09 -12.06
N VAL A 48 -12.09 -28.22 -11.78
CA VAL A 48 -11.83 -26.87 -11.25
C VAL A 48 -11.19 -26.93 -9.86
N THR A 49 -11.62 -27.84 -8.98
CA THR A 49 -11.01 -28.02 -7.66
C THR A 49 -9.55 -28.44 -7.81
N ARG A 50 -9.27 -29.43 -8.65
CA ARG A 50 -7.88 -29.91 -8.88
C ARG A 50 -6.99 -28.79 -9.42
N TRP A 51 -7.50 -27.91 -10.29
CA TRP A 51 -6.75 -26.75 -10.81
C TRP A 51 -6.27 -25.84 -9.68
N PHE A 52 -7.18 -25.35 -8.82
CA PHE A 52 -6.79 -24.50 -7.70
C PHE A 52 -5.93 -25.26 -6.67
N TRP A 53 -6.35 -26.48 -6.33
CA TRP A 53 -5.74 -27.26 -5.25
C TRP A 53 -4.31 -27.73 -5.57
N SER A 54 -3.98 -27.96 -6.85
CA SER A 54 -2.63 -28.37 -7.28
C SER A 54 -1.53 -27.41 -6.80
N SER A 55 -1.84 -26.11 -6.76
CA SER A 55 -0.94 -25.04 -6.37
C SER A 55 -0.97 -24.70 -4.87
N HIS A 56 -1.87 -25.33 -4.10
CA HIS A 56 -2.18 -24.95 -2.72
C HIS A 56 -0.95 -24.97 -1.81
N GLY A 57 -0.14 -26.03 -1.89
CA GLY A 57 1.07 -26.17 -1.07
C GLY A 57 2.12 -25.10 -1.38
N SER A 58 2.49 -24.95 -2.67
CA SER A 58 3.53 -23.98 -3.08
C SER A 58 3.10 -22.53 -2.86
N LEU A 59 1.83 -22.18 -3.15
CA LEU A 59 1.32 -20.84 -2.88
C LEU A 59 1.18 -20.56 -1.38
N GLY A 60 0.84 -21.56 -0.57
CA GLY A 60 0.85 -21.45 0.90
C GLY A 60 2.24 -21.13 1.45
N ALA A 61 3.27 -21.80 0.94
CA ALA A 61 4.66 -21.52 1.32
C ALA A 61 5.15 -20.15 0.81
N MET A 62 4.77 -19.76 -0.41
CA MET A 62 5.04 -18.40 -0.93
C MET A 62 4.40 -17.34 -0.04
N LEU A 63 3.14 -17.55 0.39
CA LEU A 63 2.44 -16.65 1.30
C LEU A 63 3.13 -16.52 2.65
N LEU A 64 3.73 -17.59 3.19
CA LEU A 64 4.55 -17.52 4.40
C LEU A 64 5.74 -16.57 4.21
N VAL A 65 6.51 -16.71 3.13
CA VAL A 65 7.64 -15.81 2.83
C VAL A 65 7.17 -14.37 2.67
N LEU A 66 6.09 -14.14 1.90
CA LEU A 66 5.52 -12.81 1.70
C LEU A 66 5.00 -12.19 3.01
N ALA A 67 4.44 -13.00 3.92
CA ALA A 67 3.99 -12.55 5.22
C ALA A 67 5.16 -12.08 6.09
N LEU A 68 6.28 -12.82 6.10
CA LEU A 68 7.49 -12.42 6.80
C LEU A 68 8.07 -11.12 6.22
N LEU A 69 8.19 -11.04 4.89
CA LEU A 69 8.65 -9.82 4.21
C LEU A 69 7.75 -8.62 4.51
N ARG A 70 6.43 -8.81 4.50
CA ARG A 70 5.45 -7.79 4.86
C ARG A 70 5.58 -7.35 6.32
N GLY A 71 5.79 -8.30 7.24
CA GLY A 71 6.01 -8.03 8.66
C GLY A 71 7.26 -7.19 8.89
N ILE A 72 8.39 -7.62 8.33
CA ILE A 72 9.69 -6.90 8.38
C ILE A 72 9.54 -5.50 7.80
N TRP A 73 8.94 -5.38 6.61
CA TRP A 73 8.69 -4.09 5.96
C TRP A 73 7.79 -3.19 6.79
N GLY A 74 6.75 -3.76 7.41
CA GLY A 74 5.84 -3.05 8.30
C GLY A 74 6.52 -2.51 9.54
N LEU A 75 7.41 -3.30 10.16
CA LEU A 75 8.18 -2.90 11.32
C LEU A 75 9.18 -1.78 10.97
N ALA A 76 9.87 -1.91 9.83
CA ALA A 76 10.77 -0.87 9.31
C ALA A 76 10.05 0.45 9.00
N ASN A 77 8.76 0.39 8.67
CA ASN A 77 7.93 1.57 8.40
C ASN A 77 7.02 1.99 9.58
N SER A 78 7.12 1.35 10.75
CA SER A 78 6.23 1.57 11.90
C SER A 78 6.17 3.05 12.31
N ARG A 79 7.34 3.71 12.42
CA ARG A 79 7.46 5.14 12.78
C ARG A 79 6.91 6.11 11.73
N ARG A 80 6.64 5.63 10.51
CA ARG A 80 6.15 6.44 9.39
C ARG A 80 4.64 6.34 9.22
N ARG A 81 4.01 5.38 9.90
CA ARG A 81 2.57 5.16 9.85
C ARG A 81 1.87 6.03 10.90
N PRO A 82 0.60 6.39 10.68
CA PRO A 82 -0.19 7.06 11.70
C PRO A 82 -0.23 6.21 12.97
N PRO A 83 -0.18 6.82 14.16
CA PRO A 83 -0.42 6.10 15.40
C PRO A 83 -1.82 5.48 15.39
N ALA A 84 -1.97 4.34 16.06
CA ALA A 84 -3.28 3.74 16.28
C ALA A 84 -4.15 4.69 17.12
N ASP A 85 -5.44 4.73 16.82
CA ASP A 85 -6.41 5.46 17.63
C ASP A 85 -6.47 4.84 19.05
N PRO A 86 -6.35 5.62 20.14
CA PRO A 86 -6.37 5.09 21.50
C PRO A 86 -7.74 4.51 21.91
N ASN A 87 -8.81 4.79 21.17
CA ASN A 87 -10.14 4.28 21.49
C ASN A 87 -10.28 2.75 21.30
N ILE A 88 -11.43 2.21 21.72
CA ILE A 88 -11.71 0.76 21.62
C ILE A 88 -11.60 0.24 20.19
N TRP A 89 -11.99 1.04 19.19
CA TRP A 89 -11.95 0.66 17.77
C TRP A 89 -10.52 0.56 17.25
N GLY A 90 -9.63 1.48 17.65
CA GLY A 90 -8.22 1.41 17.30
C GLY A 90 -7.50 0.24 17.94
N ARG A 91 -7.85 -0.11 19.20
CA ARG A 91 -7.38 -1.33 19.86
C ARG A 91 -7.85 -2.59 19.16
N LEU A 92 -9.14 -2.67 18.80
CA LEU A 92 -9.71 -3.82 18.10
C LEU A 92 -9.12 -3.98 16.70
N SER A 93 -8.91 -2.88 15.99
CA SER A 93 -8.21 -2.87 14.71
C SER A 93 -6.79 -3.40 14.84
N SER A 94 -6.04 -2.94 15.85
CA SER A 94 -4.67 -3.41 16.11
C SER A 94 -4.63 -4.91 16.45
N ALA A 95 -5.56 -5.37 17.30
CA ALA A 95 -5.69 -6.79 17.64
C ALA A 95 -6.05 -7.65 16.42
N GLY A 96 -6.98 -7.20 15.58
CA GLY A 96 -7.35 -7.89 14.35
C GLY A 96 -6.18 -8.00 13.36
N HIS A 97 -5.40 -6.93 13.18
CA HIS A 97 -4.19 -6.99 12.37
C HIS A 97 -3.16 -7.96 12.96
N LEU A 98 -2.93 -7.93 14.27
CA LEU A 98 -2.01 -8.86 14.94
C LEU A 98 -2.45 -10.31 14.74
N ALA A 99 -3.73 -10.61 14.93
CA ALA A 99 -4.29 -11.94 14.72
C ALA A 99 -4.10 -12.41 13.28
N LEU A 100 -4.36 -11.54 12.29
CA LEU A 100 -4.11 -11.84 10.89
C LEU A 100 -2.63 -12.12 10.62
N TYR A 101 -1.71 -11.29 11.12
CA TYR A 101 -0.26 -11.54 10.95
C TYR A 101 0.16 -12.89 11.57
N ALA A 102 -0.35 -13.22 12.76
CA ALA A 102 -0.05 -14.49 13.41
C ALA A 102 -0.55 -15.67 12.58
N LEU A 103 -1.81 -15.64 12.13
CA LEU A 103 -2.39 -16.72 11.33
C LEU A 103 -1.73 -16.88 9.96
N MET A 104 -1.29 -15.78 9.32
CA MET A 104 -0.53 -15.81 8.07
C MET A 104 0.76 -16.62 8.17
N VAL A 105 1.34 -16.72 9.37
CA VAL A 105 2.52 -17.55 9.63
C VAL A 105 2.12 -18.95 10.09
N ILE A 106 1.21 -19.04 11.08
CA ILE A 106 0.83 -20.31 11.72
C ILE A 106 0.22 -21.29 10.72
N VAL A 107 -0.73 -20.85 9.89
CA VAL A 107 -1.46 -21.75 8.97
C VAL A 107 -0.55 -22.50 8.00
N PRO A 108 0.32 -21.83 7.21
CA PRO A 108 1.22 -22.53 6.29
C PRO A 108 2.32 -23.29 7.03
N PHE A 109 2.81 -22.78 8.17
CA PHE A 109 3.83 -23.47 8.96
C PHE A 109 3.34 -24.82 9.49
N VAL A 110 2.13 -24.86 10.06
CA VAL A 110 1.48 -26.10 10.50
C VAL A 110 1.24 -27.05 9.33
N ALA A 111 0.91 -26.54 8.14
CA ALA A 111 0.76 -27.37 6.94
C ALA A 111 2.08 -28.04 6.51
N MET A 112 3.20 -27.32 6.64
CA MET A 112 4.54 -27.86 6.37
C MET A 112 4.91 -28.92 7.41
N LEU A 113 4.67 -28.68 8.70
CA LEU A 113 4.86 -29.68 9.76
C LEU A 113 4.06 -30.96 9.49
N ARG A 114 2.81 -30.82 9.06
CA ARG A 114 1.98 -31.97 8.66
C ARG A 114 2.62 -32.76 7.52
N THR A 115 3.16 -32.07 6.51
CA THR A 115 3.74 -32.71 5.34
C THR A 115 5.04 -33.44 5.70
N TYR A 116 5.90 -32.78 6.47
CA TYR A 116 7.12 -33.38 7.00
C TYR A 116 6.81 -34.58 7.91
N GLY A 117 5.80 -34.46 8.76
CA GLY A 117 5.32 -35.55 9.61
C GLY A 117 4.84 -36.78 8.84
N ARG A 118 4.46 -36.66 7.57
CA ARG A 118 4.11 -37.81 6.71
C ARG A 118 5.33 -38.50 6.10
N GLY A 119 6.54 -38.17 6.55
CA GLY A 119 7.76 -38.67 5.94
C GLY A 119 8.13 -38.02 4.61
N LYS A 120 7.39 -36.98 4.18
CA LYS A 120 7.52 -36.41 2.83
C LYS A 120 8.36 -35.14 2.83
N GLY A 121 9.18 -35.01 1.79
CA GLY A 121 9.84 -33.75 1.47
C GLY A 121 8.84 -32.70 1.00
N PHE A 122 9.26 -31.44 1.00
CA PHE A 122 8.44 -30.33 0.56
C PHE A 122 9.19 -29.51 -0.48
N ALA A 123 8.61 -29.42 -1.69
CA ALA A 123 9.13 -28.62 -2.78
C ALA A 123 8.20 -27.46 -3.09
N VAL A 124 8.77 -26.28 -3.33
CA VAL A 124 8.06 -25.06 -3.69
C VAL A 124 8.39 -24.74 -5.15
N PHE A 125 7.39 -24.87 -6.03
CA PHE A 125 7.58 -24.75 -7.49
C PHE A 125 8.70 -25.64 -8.05
N GLY A 126 8.82 -26.87 -7.52
CA GLY A 126 9.85 -27.83 -7.94
C GLY A 126 11.21 -27.67 -7.26
N VAL A 127 11.43 -26.61 -6.49
CA VAL A 127 12.66 -26.44 -5.70
C VAL A 127 12.49 -27.11 -4.33
N PRO A 128 13.30 -28.10 -3.96
CA PRO A 128 13.22 -28.74 -2.64
C PRO A 128 13.59 -27.74 -1.54
N VAL A 129 12.72 -27.60 -0.54
CA VAL A 129 12.91 -26.71 0.62
C VAL A 129 13.09 -27.51 1.91
N LEU A 130 12.40 -28.66 2.02
CA LEU A 130 12.64 -29.64 3.07
C LEU A 130 12.88 -31.01 2.45
N GLU A 131 13.92 -31.68 2.91
CA GLU A 131 14.16 -33.08 2.60
C GLU A 131 13.12 -33.98 3.27
N ALA A 132 12.89 -35.13 2.66
CA ALA A 132 12.02 -36.14 3.21
C ALA A 132 12.68 -36.79 4.43
N SER A 133 12.00 -36.85 5.57
CA SER A 133 12.49 -37.65 6.71
C SER A 133 12.41 -39.15 6.43
N GLY A 134 11.57 -39.58 5.48
CA GLY A 134 11.35 -40.99 5.12
C GLY A 134 10.59 -41.80 6.19
N GLN A 135 10.35 -41.22 7.36
CA GLN A 135 9.66 -41.83 8.49
C GLN A 135 8.45 -40.99 8.89
N GLU A 136 7.32 -41.64 9.15
CA GLU A 136 6.15 -40.97 9.67
C GLU A 136 6.36 -40.57 11.13
N ILE A 137 5.94 -39.35 11.48
CA ILE A 137 6.01 -38.76 12.81
C ILE A 137 4.58 -38.40 13.22
N PRO A 138 3.86 -39.33 13.90
CA PRO A 138 2.44 -39.17 14.19
C PRO A 138 2.09 -37.91 14.98
N SER A 139 2.96 -37.46 15.88
CA SER A 139 2.77 -36.25 16.68
C SER A 139 2.68 -34.98 15.81
N LEU A 140 3.53 -34.83 14.79
CA LEU A 140 3.48 -33.71 13.86
C LEU A 140 2.25 -33.77 12.96
N MET A 141 1.88 -34.97 12.51
CA MET A 141 0.66 -35.18 11.72
C MET A 141 -0.60 -34.81 12.50
N ALA A 142 -0.67 -35.20 13.78
CA ALA A 142 -1.80 -34.90 14.65
C ALA A 142 -2.01 -33.38 14.80
N VAL A 143 -0.94 -32.64 15.11
CA VAL A 143 -0.97 -31.16 15.18
C VAL A 143 -1.42 -30.57 13.85
N GLY A 144 -0.83 -31.05 12.75
CA GLY A 144 -1.16 -30.63 11.39
C GLY A 144 -2.63 -30.80 11.03
N ASN A 145 -3.18 -31.98 11.30
CA ASN A 145 -4.57 -32.34 11.01
C ASN A 145 -5.56 -31.56 11.88
N ALA A 146 -5.22 -31.37 13.15
CA ALA A 146 -6.08 -30.64 14.09
C ALA A 146 -6.11 -29.13 13.80
N LEU A 147 -4.99 -28.52 13.42
CA LEU A 147 -4.90 -27.06 13.40
C LEU A 147 -5.09 -26.46 12.00
N HIS A 148 -4.52 -27.03 10.94
CA HIS A 148 -4.44 -26.34 9.65
C HIS A 148 -5.80 -25.94 9.07
N GLY A 149 -6.77 -26.86 9.07
CA GLY A 149 -8.11 -26.59 8.56
C GLY A 149 -8.84 -25.53 9.39
N TRP A 150 -8.89 -25.70 10.71
CA TRP A 150 -9.57 -24.77 11.63
C TRP A 150 -8.96 -23.37 11.61
N THR A 151 -7.63 -23.27 11.68
CA THR A 151 -6.93 -21.97 11.61
C THR A 151 -7.05 -21.32 10.23
N GLY A 152 -7.14 -22.13 9.16
CA GLY A 152 -7.46 -21.65 7.81
C GLY A 152 -8.84 -20.99 7.73
N TRP A 153 -9.89 -21.65 8.21
CA TRP A 153 -11.25 -21.09 8.24
C TRP A 153 -11.38 -19.88 9.16
N LEU A 154 -10.71 -19.91 10.32
CA LEU A 154 -10.62 -18.75 11.22
C LEU A 154 -9.98 -17.55 10.50
N MET A 155 -8.90 -17.77 9.75
CA MET A 155 -8.28 -16.70 8.97
C MET A 155 -9.22 -16.18 7.89
N LEU A 156 -9.96 -17.04 7.17
CA LEU A 156 -10.96 -16.58 6.21
C LEU A 156 -12.01 -15.68 6.88
N ALA A 157 -12.51 -16.07 8.05
CA ALA A 157 -13.47 -15.28 8.81
C ALA A 157 -12.90 -13.90 9.20
N LEU A 158 -11.64 -13.84 9.66
CA LEU A 158 -10.99 -12.57 9.99
C LEU A 158 -10.69 -11.71 8.76
N ILE A 159 -10.34 -12.31 7.61
CA ILE A 159 -10.19 -11.58 6.34
C ILE A 159 -11.53 -10.99 5.91
N ALA A 160 -12.61 -11.76 5.97
CA ALA A 160 -13.95 -11.27 5.67
C ALA A 160 -14.35 -10.11 6.60
N GLY A 161 -14.14 -10.27 7.91
CA GLY A 161 -14.37 -9.20 8.89
C GLY A 161 -13.53 -7.94 8.62
N HIS A 162 -12.26 -8.12 8.23
CA HIS A 162 -11.39 -7.01 7.81
C HIS A 162 -11.95 -6.26 6.61
N VAL A 163 -12.37 -6.98 5.56
CA VAL A 163 -12.97 -6.39 4.34
C VAL A 163 -14.26 -5.65 4.67
N VAL A 164 -15.13 -6.24 5.51
CA VAL A 164 -16.35 -5.60 5.99
C VAL A 164 -16.03 -4.31 6.74
N MET A 165 -15.06 -4.32 7.65
CA MET A 165 -14.69 -3.08 8.36
C MET A 165 -14.11 -2.02 7.44
N VAL A 166 -13.31 -2.40 6.44
CA VAL A 166 -12.85 -1.45 5.41
C VAL A 166 -14.05 -0.82 4.69
N ALA A 167 -15.09 -1.60 4.37
CA ALA A 167 -16.31 -1.08 3.77
C ALA A 167 -17.07 -0.13 4.71
N VAL A 168 -17.19 -0.47 6.01
CA VAL A 168 -17.80 0.41 7.03
C VAL A 168 -17.06 1.74 7.11
N HIS A 169 -15.72 1.71 7.18
CA HIS A 169 -14.88 2.90 7.17
C HIS A 169 -15.11 3.77 5.92
N GLN A 170 -15.31 3.16 4.74
CA GLN A 170 -15.54 3.90 3.50
C GLN A 170 -16.94 4.46 3.34
N TYR A 171 -17.97 3.67 3.61
CA TYR A 171 -19.34 4.02 3.25
C TYR A 171 -20.13 4.61 4.42
N VAL A 172 -19.83 4.18 5.65
CA VAL A 172 -20.53 4.64 6.86
C VAL A 172 -19.77 5.78 7.51
N TRP A 173 -18.51 5.56 7.93
CA TRP A 173 -17.73 6.57 8.66
C TRP A 173 -17.08 7.61 7.76
N ARG A 174 -16.83 7.27 6.48
CA ARG A 174 -16.28 8.17 5.45
C ARG A 174 -14.95 8.84 5.86
N ASP A 175 -14.12 8.13 6.61
CA ASP A 175 -12.86 8.63 7.18
C ASP A 175 -11.64 8.45 6.24
N GLY A 176 -11.87 7.98 5.01
CA GLY A 176 -10.83 7.86 3.99
C GLY A 176 -9.81 6.74 4.23
N VAL A 177 -10.04 5.80 5.16
CA VAL A 177 -9.11 4.70 5.47
C VAL A 177 -8.72 3.87 4.24
N ALA A 178 -9.67 3.45 3.40
CA ALA A 178 -9.35 2.67 2.19
C ALA A 178 -8.66 3.51 1.10
N GLY A 179 -8.78 4.84 1.16
CA GLY A 179 -8.05 5.78 0.33
C GLY A 179 -6.52 5.62 0.45
N ARG A 180 -6.04 5.14 1.61
CA ARG A 180 -4.61 4.96 1.90
C ARG A 180 -3.98 3.79 1.15
N PHE A 181 -4.77 2.80 0.70
CA PHE A 181 -4.31 1.65 -0.09
C PHE A 181 -4.71 1.72 -1.57
N SER A 182 -5.74 2.51 -1.92
CA SER A 182 -6.31 2.56 -3.27
C SER A 182 -5.74 3.68 -4.16
N ARG A 183 -5.28 4.82 -3.60
CA ARG A 183 -4.74 5.92 -4.42
C ARG A 183 -3.23 5.81 -4.60
N THR A 184 -2.81 5.48 -5.81
CA THR A 184 -1.58 6.08 -6.35
C THR A 184 -1.77 7.58 -6.27
N ARG A 185 -0.87 8.30 -5.58
CA ARG A 185 -0.86 9.77 -5.65
C ARG A 185 -0.79 10.12 -7.14
N ARG A 186 -1.92 10.50 -7.75
CA ARG A 186 -1.89 11.52 -8.80
C ARG A 186 -1.17 12.64 -8.10
N THR A 187 0.10 12.85 -8.43
CA THR A 187 0.83 14.06 -8.06
C THR A 187 -0.19 15.15 -8.28
N ALA A 188 -0.57 15.85 -7.19
CA ALA A 188 -1.45 16.99 -7.32
C ALA A 188 -0.72 17.87 -8.32
N ARG A 189 -1.20 17.88 -9.56
CA ARG A 189 -0.61 18.63 -10.66
C ARG A 189 -0.48 20.01 -10.05
N PRO A 190 0.74 20.53 -9.80
CA PRO A 190 0.89 21.78 -9.08
C PRO A 190 -0.07 22.72 -9.78
N ARG A 191 -1.03 23.31 -9.03
CA ARG A 191 -1.96 24.28 -9.62
C ARG A 191 -1.04 25.22 -10.36
N ARG A 192 -1.04 25.17 -11.70
CA ARG A 192 -0.23 26.06 -12.51
C ARG A 192 -0.85 27.40 -12.16
N TRP A 193 -0.24 28.11 -11.21
CA TRP A 193 -0.59 29.47 -10.91
C TRP A 193 -0.35 30.17 -12.25
N ARG A 194 -1.43 30.42 -12.99
CA ARG A 194 -1.38 31.29 -14.14
C ARG A 194 -1.12 32.67 -13.53
N CYS A 195 0.14 33.04 -13.40
CA CYS A 195 0.51 34.43 -13.20
C CYS A 195 0.02 35.16 -14.44
N ARG A 196 -1.18 35.77 -14.34
CA ARG A 196 -1.68 36.68 -15.35
C ARG A 196 -0.93 37.98 -15.11
N TRP A 197 0.17 38.19 -15.82
CA TRP A 197 0.88 39.46 -15.83
C TRP A 197 0.09 40.46 -16.67
N PRO A 198 -0.25 41.65 -16.15
CA PRO A 198 -0.46 42.81 -16.99
C PRO A 198 0.89 43.23 -17.60
N PRO A 199 0.97 43.56 -18.89
CA PRO A 199 2.19 44.08 -19.47
C PRO A 199 2.50 45.47 -18.88
N GLY A 200 3.73 45.69 -18.39
CA GLY A 200 4.26 47.05 -18.20
C GLY A 200 4.75 47.48 -16.82
N SER A 201 4.76 46.64 -15.76
CA SER A 201 5.32 47.05 -14.46
C SER A 201 6.50 46.18 -14.04
N GLY A 202 7.72 46.63 -14.33
CA GLY A 202 8.99 45.98 -13.97
C GLY A 202 9.34 46.00 -12.47
N ARG A 203 8.38 45.72 -11.58
CA ARG A 203 8.63 45.54 -10.13
C ARG A 203 7.77 44.43 -9.57
N CYS A 204 8.42 43.37 -9.06
CA CYS A 204 7.75 42.36 -8.25
C CYS A 204 7.40 42.95 -6.87
N ARG A 205 6.11 43.11 -6.56
CA ARG A 205 5.67 43.26 -5.17
C ARG A 205 5.10 41.93 -4.69
N PRO A 206 5.51 41.41 -3.52
CA PRO A 206 4.81 40.30 -2.90
C PRO A 206 3.36 40.72 -2.60
N PRO A 207 2.38 39.80 -2.71
CA PRO A 207 1.00 40.13 -2.36
C PRO A 207 0.94 40.55 -0.89
N ALA A 208 0.29 41.68 -0.62
CA ALA A 208 0.01 42.12 0.74
C ALA A 208 -0.76 41.03 1.48
N ILE A 209 -0.20 40.53 2.58
CA ILE A 209 -0.91 39.65 3.50
C ILE A 209 -2.03 40.50 4.12
N ARG A 210 -3.26 40.30 3.66
CA ARG A 210 -4.44 40.92 4.26
C ARG A 210 -4.68 40.21 5.60
N SER A 211 -4.17 40.76 6.68
CA SER A 211 -4.52 40.32 8.04
C SER A 211 -6.03 40.48 8.22
N ARG A 212 -6.72 39.37 8.49
CA ARG A 212 -8.10 39.43 8.96
C ARG A 212 -8.08 40.09 10.34
N GLY A 213 -8.89 41.13 10.52
CA GLY A 213 -8.91 41.99 11.70
C GLY A 213 -9.01 41.23 13.01
N ALA A 214 -8.05 41.50 13.90
CA ALA A 214 -8.19 41.25 15.32
C ALA A 214 -9.14 42.32 15.89
N ARG A 215 -10.19 41.88 16.61
CA ARG A 215 -11.06 42.76 17.39
C ARG A 215 -10.24 43.43 18.50
N ALA A 216 -10.46 44.73 18.68
CA ALA A 216 -9.87 45.55 19.72
C ALA A 216 -10.35 45.14 21.12
N GLY A 217 -9.43 45.11 22.08
CA GLY A 217 -9.75 44.99 23.51
C GLY A 217 -8.52 44.69 24.38
N ALA A 218 -8.08 45.72 25.11
CA ALA A 218 -7.16 45.74 26.27
C ALA A 218 -5.68 46.14 26.05
N PRO A 219 -5.15 47.10 26.85
CA PRO A 219 -3.76 47.57 26.77
C PRO A 219 -2.88 46.89 27.83
N ALA A 220 -1.65 46.50 27.45
CA ALA A 220 -0.51 46.41 28.38
C ALA A 220 0.80 46.20 27.62
N SER A 221 1.61 47.25 27.61
CA SER A 221 3.08 47.28 27.60
C SER A 221 3.84 46.04 27.12
N VAL A 222 4.38 46.08 25.89
CA VAL A 222 5.60 45.34 25.54
C VAL A 222 6.50 46.23 24.67
N ARG A 223 7.77 46.28 25.08
CA ARG A 223 8.87 47.15 24.64
C ARG A 223 9.16 47.04 23.13
N GLU A 224 9.65 48.14 22.57
CA GLU A 224 10.17 48.24 21.20
C GLU A 224 11.31 47.24 20.92
N PRO A 225 11.41 46.71 19.69
CA PRO A 225 12.51 45.85 19.27
C PRO A 225 13.68 46.68 18.72
N SER A 226 14.86 46.44 19.26
CA SER A 226 16.12 46.89 18.69
C SER A 226 16.42 46.18 17.37
N SER A 227 16.55 46.99 16.32
CA SER A 227 17.45 46.86 15.17
C SER A 227 18.02 45.47 14.86
N TRP A 228 17.49 44.82 13.82
CA TRP A 228 18.29 43.93 12.98
C TRP A 228 18.16 44.31 11.51
N LEU A 229 19.30 44.74 11.00
CA LEU A 229 19.58 45.20 9.65
C LEU A 229 19.28 44.14 8.60
N PHE A 230 18.69 44.59 7.50
CA PHE A 230 18.70 43.93 6.21
C PHE A 230 20.13 43.61 5.74
N ARG A 231 20.42 42.35 5.45
CA ARG A 231 21.40 41.94 4.42
C ARG A 231 21.14 40.49 4.00
N GLY A 232 20.95 40.27 2.70
CA GLY A 232 20.97 38.93 2.11
C GLY A 232 19.95 38.72 1.01
N ALA A 233 20.29 39.18 -0.20
CA ALA A 233 19.64 38.72 -1.43
C ALA A 233 19.94 37.21 -1.62
N GLY A 234 18.98 36.35 -1.27
CA GLY A 234 19.06 34.92 -1.55
C GLY A 234 18.55 34.62 -2.96
N ALA A 235 19.47 34.26 -3.86
CA ALA A 235 19.15 33.72 -5.17
C ALA A 235 18.28 32.45 -5.05
N CYS A 236 17.15 32.39 -5.76
CA CYS A 236 16.36 31.17 -5.88
C CYS A 236 17.14 30.12 -6.68
N ARG A 237 17.75 29.15 -6.00
CA ARG A 237 18.21 27.90 -6.64
C ARG A 237 16.99 27.06 -7.00
N ALA A 238 16.90 26.69 -8.28
CA ALA A 238 15.92 25.72 -8.78
C ALA A 238 16.07 24.37 -8.05
N PRO A 239 14.98 23.69 -7.66
CA PRO A 239 15.07 22.30 -7.22
C PRO A 239 15.33 21.41 -8.44
N GLY A 240 16.37 20.59 -8.34
CA GLY A 240 16.71 19.55 -9.30
C GLY A 240 15.52 18.66 -9.62
N SER A 241 15.38 18.38 -10.90
CA SER A 241 14.44 17.45 -11.50
C SER A 241 14.71 16.01 -11.05
N CYS A 242 13.75 15.38 -10.37
CA CYS A 242 13.61 13.92 -10.38
C CYS A 242 12.49 13.56 -11.36
N GLY A 243 12.86 13.18 -12.57
CA GLY A 243 11.95 12.64 -13.58
C GLY A 243 11.67 11.16 -13.29
N CYS A 244 10.42 10.83 -12.97
CA CYS A 244 9.91 9.49 -13.28
C CYS A 244 9.39 9.53 -14.72
N LEU A 245 10.10 8.84 -15.62
CA LEU A 245 9.64 8.54 -16.97
C LEU A 245 8.24 7.91 -16.91
N ALA A 246 7.24 8.67 -17.34
CA ALA A 246 5.94 8.12 -17.68
C ALA A 246 6.04 7.52 -19.09
N ALA A 247 5.74 6.23 -19.20
CA ALA A 247 5.62 5.51 -20.45
C ALA A 247 4.73 6.28 -21.45
N GLY A 248 5.20 6.38 -22.68
CA GLY A 248 4.55 7.11 -23.77
C GLY A 248 3.17 6.55 -24.07
N SER A 249 2.15 7.41 -24.03
CA SER A 249 0.92 7.20 -24.76
C SER A 249 0.93 8.10 -26.00
N ASN A 250 1.20 7.48 -27.13
CA ASN A 250 1.18 8.11 -28.43
C ASN A 250 -0.27 8.49 -28.77
N SER A 251 -0.61 9.78 -28.75
CA SER A 251 -1.90 10.27 -29.21
C SER A 251 -1.72 11.51 -30.09
N ARG A 252 -1.58 11.23 -31.39
CA ARG A 252 -2.44 11.75 -32.46
C ARG A 252 -2.81 13.24 -32.34
N TRP A 253 -2.02 14.10 -32.99
CA TRP A 253 -2.49 15.41 -33.43
C TRP A 253 -2.74 15.39 -34.94
N ARG A 254 -4.03 15.44 -35.29
CA ARG A 254 -4.54 15.60 -36.65
C ARG A 254 -4.91 17.08 -36.84
N ARG A 255 -4.59 17.59 -38.03
CA ARG A 255 -5.11 18.81 -38.69
C ARG A 255 -4.59 20.15 -38.18
N ASN A 256 -3.78 20.79 -39.02
CA ASN A 256 -4.16 22.04 -39.66
C ASN A 256 -3.42 22.15 -41.00
N GLN A 257 -4.18 22.13 -42.10
CA GLN A 257 -3.76 22.73 -43.35
C GLN A 257 -4.39 24.10 -43.47
N PRO A 258 -3.68 25.05 -44.09
CA PRO A 258 -4.33 25.77 -45.18
C PRO A 258 -3.49 25.79 -46.45
N HIS A 259 -4.25 25.82 -47.55
CA HIS A 259 -3.91 26.02 -48.95
C HIS A 259 -2.72 26.93 -49.28
N SER A 260 -1.93 26.52 -50.27
CA SER A 260 -1.64 27.35 -51.45
C SER A 260 -1.17 26.49 -52.64
N ARG A 261 -1.52 26.97 -53.84
CA ARG A 261 -1.37 26.36 -55.17
C ARG A 261 0.05 26.53 -55.74
N ALA A 262 0.48 25.61 -56.60
CA ALA A 262 1.15 25.84 -57.92
C ALA A 262 1.67 24.49 -58.48
N ARG A 263 1.10 23.99 -59.58
CA ARG A 263 1.66 23.91 -60.96
C ARG A 263 2.93 23.04 -61.10
N SER A 264 2.84 21.93 -61.85
CA SER A 264 3.33 21.79 -63.25
C SER A 264 4.84 21.47 -63.26
N THR A 265 5.43 20.47 -63.92
CA THR A 265 5.08 19.54 -65.02
C THR A 265 6.32 18.67 -65.24
N ARG A 266 6.10 17.46 -65.77
CA ARG A 266 7.07 16.48 -66.34
C ARG A 266 7.96 15.72 -65.37
#